data_AF-A0A2C9LD33-F1
#
_entry.id   AF-A0A2C9LD33-F1
#
_cell.length_a   1.000
_cell.length_b   1.000
_cell.length_c   1.000
_cell.angle_alpha   90.00
_cell.angle_beta   90.00
_cell.angle_gamma   90.00
#
_symmetry.space_group_name_H-M   'P 1'
#
loop_
_entity.id
_entity.type
_entity.pdbx_description
1 polymer ?
#
loop_
_entity_poly.entity_id
_entity_poly.type
_entity_poly.pdbx_seq_one_letter_code
_entity_poly.pdbx_strand_id
1 'polypeptide(L)'
;AYYYVIIVFQKTLFPYVTNNIESYLNKNFENADVQKAIAALRDQAAKEKDEKVEGVVEIPSGDASKEDVIKAVIDNVKWQMGENRKTTELKALQGLIWKEAFESSEIKGELFEDVGPMLKMLAEEGFKLYVFSSASIQSQKLLFSYSNQGDLSDVSLTLQVLSYFIESALK
;
A
#
# COMPACT_ATOMS: atom_id res chain seq x y z
N ALA A 1 22.42 -3.91 -21.67
CA ALA A 1 21.13 -3.31 -22.08
C ALA A 1 20.23 -3.18 -20.84
N TYR A 2 19.15 -2.40 -20.91
CA TYR A 2 18.21 -2.19 -19.79
C TYR A 2 16.85 -2.78 -20.17
N TYR A 3 16.21 -3.50 -19.26
CA TYR A 3 14.83 -3.97 -19.43
C TYR A 3 13.92 -3.32 -18.40
N TYR A 4 12.76 -2.90 -18.87
CA TYR A 4 11.70 -2.29 -18.07
C TYR A 4 10.60 -3.32 -17.88
N VAL A 5 10.23 -3.59 -16.63
CA VAL A 5 9.14 -4.50 -16.31
C VAL A 5 8.02 -3.68 -15.69
N ILE A 6 6.91 -3.55 -16.42
CA ILE A 6 5.72 -2.83 -15.95
C ILE A 6 4.80 -3.84 -15.28
N ILE A 7 4.59 -3.69 -13.97
CA ILE A 7 3.72 -4.57 -13.20
C ILE A 7 2.52 -3.77 -12.70
N VAL A 8 1.35 -4.16 -13.20
CA VAL A 8 0.06 -3.59 -12.85
C VAL A 8 -0.57 -4.42 -11.74
N PHE A 9 -0.60 -3.85 -10.54
CA PHE A 9 -1.37 -4.35 -9.41
C PHE A 9 -2.80 -3.83 -9.52
N GLN A 10 -3.85 -4.65 -9.35
CA GLN A 10 -5.13 -4.01 -9.07
C GLN A 10 -6.29 -4.82 -8.46
N LYS A 11 -6.40 -6.16 -8.64
CA LYS A 11 -7.71 -6.78 -8.39
C LYS A 11 -7.99 -7.25 -6.95
N THR A 12 -6.99 -7.72 -6.21
CA THR A 12 -7.22 -8.39 -4.91
C THR A 12 -6.84 -7.56 -3.68
N LEU A 13 -5.89 -6.64 -3.80
CA LEU A 13 -5.32 -5.92 -2.65
C LEU A 13 -6.24 -4.83 -2.07
N PHE A 14 -6.96 -4.09 -2.91
CA PHE A 14 -7.79 -2.99 -2.43
C PHE A 14 -9.03 -3.48 -1.65
N PRO A 15 -9.80 -4.47 -2.16
CA PRO A 15 -10.92 -5.03 -1.38
C PRO A 15 -10.46 -5.70 -0.08
N TYR A 16 -9.24 -6.26 -0.05
CA TYR A 16 -8.69 -6.87 1.16
C TYR A 16 -8.60 -5.86 2.31
N VAL A 17 -8.17 -4.62 2.04
CA VAL A 17 -8.09 -3.57 3.07
C VAL A 17 -9.45 -3.27 3.66
N THR A 18 -10.46 -3.00 2.82
CA THR A 18 -11.79 -2.63 3.29
C THR A 18 -12.48 -3.74 4.08
N ASN A 19 -12.16 -5.01 3.76
CA ASN A 19 -12.76 -6.17 4.40
C ASN A 19 -12.07 -6.54 5.72
N ASN A 20 -10.79 -6.19 5.90
CA ASN A 20 -9.99 -6.64 7.06
C ASN A 20 -9.53 -5.52 8.00
N ILE A 21 -9.71 -4.25 7.64
CA ILE A 21 -9.25 -3.10 8.43
C ILE A 21 -9.78 -3.12 9.87
N GLU A 22 -11.03 -3.53 10.09
CA GLU A 22 -11.62 -3.57 11.44
C GLU A 22 -10.93 -4.60 12.33
N SER A 23 -10.77 -5.83 11.84
CA SER A 23 -10.06 -6.89 12.56
C SER A 23 -8.60 -6.50 12.81
N TYR A 24 -7.95 -5.93 11.80
CA TYR A 24 -6.56 -5.49 11.88
C TYR A 24 -6.35 -4.40 12.93
N LEU A 25 -7.19 -3.37 12.94
CA LEU A 25 -7.09 -2.27 13.92
C LEU A 25 -7.38 -2.76 15.34
N ASN A 26 -8.37 -3.64 15.53
CA ASN A 26 -8.67 -4.18 16.86
C ASN A 26 -7.48 -4.95 17.45
N LYS A 27 -6.82 -5.76 16.62
CA LYS A 27 -5.65 -6.58 16.97
C LYS A 27 -4.39 -5.73 17.19
N ASN A 28 -4.13 -4.77 16.31
CA ASN A 28 -2.86 -4.04 16.25
C ASN A 28 -2.95 -2.60 16.78
N PHE A 29 -4.02 -2.22 17.47
CA PHE A 29 -4.22 -0.83 17.92
C PHE A 29 -3.02 -0.29 18.71
N GLU A 30 -2.48 -1.07 19.65
CA GLU A 30 -1.35 -0.64 20.49
C GLU A 30 0.01 -0.62 19.77
N ASN A 31 0.07 -1.05 18.50
CA ASN A 31 1.30 -1.04 17.73
C ASN A 31 1.72 0.40 17.40
N ALA A 32 3.00 0.72 17.63
CA ALA A 32 3.54 2.06 17.42
C ALA A 32 3.39 2.56 15.97
N ASP A 33 3.58 1.69 14.97
CA ASP A 33 3.43 2.05 13.56
C ASP A 33 1.96 2.32 13.22
N VAL A 34 1.04 1.53 13.79
CA VAL A 34 -0.41 1.73 13.63
C VAL A 34 -0.86 3.03 14.28
N GLN A 35 -0.41 3.31 15.51
CA GLN A 35 -0.68 4.59 16.18
C GLN A 35 -0.14 5.79 15.39
N LYS A 36 1.06 5.66 14.82
CA LYS A 36 1.63 6.69 13.94
C LYS A 36 0.80 6.90 12.68
N ALA A 37 0.31 5.82 12.05
CA ALA A 37 -0.56 5.91 10.88
C ALA A 37 -1.92 6.56 11.21
N ILE A 38 -2.52 6.20 12.35
CA ILE A 38 -3.77 6.82 12.83
C ILE A 38 -3.56 8.31 13.11
N ALA A 39 -2.45 8.69 13.75
CA ALA A 39 -2.12 10.10 13.98
C ALA A 39 -1.95 10.88 12.66
N ALA A 40 -1.26 10.31 11.68
CA ALA A 40 -1.09 10.94 10.38
C ALA A 40 -2.43 11.12 9.64
N LEU A 41 -3.30 10.10 9.63
CA LEU A 41 -4.65 10.21 9.06
C LEU A 41 -5.50 11.26 9.76
N ARG A 42 -5.35 11.39 11.09
CA ARG A 42 -6.03 12.42 11.87
C ARG A 42 -5.57 13.82 11.47
N ASP A 43 -4.27 14.04 11.39
CA ASP A 43 -3.69 15.33 11.00
C ASP A 43 -4.10 15.70 9.56
N GLN A 44 -4.15 14.72 8.67
CA GLN A 44 -4.66 14.88 7.31
C GLN A 44 -6.13 15.33 7.33
N ALA A 45 -7.00 14.61 8.05
CA ALA A 45 -8.42 14.93 8.13
C ALA A 45 -8.67 16.32 8.74
N ALA A 46 -7.91 16.71 9.77
CA ALA A 46 -8.00 18.04 10.38
C ALA A 46 -7.66 19.16 9.37
N LYS A 47 -6.57 18.98 8.59
CA LYS A 47 -6.21 19.93 7.53
C LYS A 47 -7.27 20.02 6.43
N GLU A 48 -7.77 18.87 5.96
CA GLU A 48 -8.79 18.83 4.91
C GLU A 48 -10.11 19.48 5.36
N LYS A 49 -10.44 19.39 6.66
CA LYS A 49 -11.57 20.11 7.26
C LYS A 49 -11.35 21.62 7.24
N ASP A 50 -10.18 22.10 7.64
CA ASP A 50 -9.83 23.53 7.61
C ASP A 50 -9.86 24.08 6.18
N GLU A 51 -9.45 23.27 5.20
CA GLU A 51 -9.53 23.55 3.76
C GLU A 51 -10.95 23.40 3.18
N LYS A 52 -11.94 23.01 4.01
CA LYS A 52 -13.35 22.81 3.64
C LYS A 52 -13.54 21.80 2.51
N VAL A 53 -12.74 20.74 2.50
CA VAL A 53 -12.96 19.59 1.60
C VAL A 53 -14.30 18.94 1.98
N GLU A 54 -15.18 18.77 0.99
CA GLU A 54 -16.50 18.21 1.19
C GLU A 54 -16.42 16.71 1.54
N GLY A 55 -17.20 16.29 2.54
CA GLY A 55 -17.31 14.88 2.92
C GLY A 55 -16.18 14.32 3.78
N VAL A 56 -15.23 15.14 4.22
CA VAL A 56 -14.12 14.71 5.11
C VAL A 56 -14.67 14.04 6.36
N VAL A 57 -14.11 12.87 6.68
CA VAL A 57 -14.41 12.14 7.91
C VAL A 57 -13.31 12.40 8.92
N GLU A 58 -13.67 13.02 10.05
CA GLU A 58 -12.74 13.33 11.12
C GLU A 58 -12.40 12.11 11.98
N ILE A 59 -11.20 12.11 12.54
CA ILE A 59 -10.75 11.08 13.49
C ILE A 59 -10.57 11.75 14.86
N PRO A 60 -11.30 11.31 15.91
CA PRO A 60 -11.24 11.96 17.21
C PRO A 60 -9.87 11.79 17.88
N SER A 61 -9.56 12.71 18.81
CA SER A 61 -8.38 12.69 19.69
C SER A 61 -8.79 12.92 21.14
N GLY A 62 -7.87 12.67 22.08
CA GLY A 62 -8.11 12.88 23.52
C GLY A 62 -8.82 11.69 24.18
N ASP A 63 -9.86 11.96 24.96
CA ASP A 63 -10.59 10.97 25.78
C ASP A 63 -11.52 10.04 24.98
N ALA A 64 -11.39 10.01 23.65
CA ALA A 64 -12.16 9.12 22.80
C ALA A 64 -11.82 7.66 23.11
N SER A 65 -12.84 6.80 23.14
CA SER A 65 -12.63 5.36 23.35
C SER A 65 -11.86 4.76 22.16
N LYS A 66 -11.19 3.62 22.41
CA LYS A 66 -10.51 2.85 21.36
C LYS A 66 -11.50 2.52 20.23
N GLU A 67 -12.71 2.12 20.60
CA GLU A 67 -13.77 1.74 19.68
C GLU A 67 -14.20 2.91 18.78
N ASP A 68 -14.35 4.11 19.35
CA ASP A 68 -14.70 5.31 18.59
C ASP A 68 -13.60 5.72 17.61
N VAL A 69 -12.33 5.64 18.05
CA VAL A 69 -11.18 5.92 17.17
C VAL A 69 -11.13 4.92 16.03
N ILE A 70 -11.26 3.62 16.31
CA ILE A 70 -11.24 2.58 15.28
C ILE A 70 -12.36 2.81 14.27
N LYS A 71 -13.59 3.04 14.74
CA LYS A 71 -14.73 3.30 13.86
C LYS A 71 -14.49 4.51 12.95
N ALA A 72 -13.99 5.62 13.51
CA ALA A 72 -13.68 6.82 12.73
C ALA A 72 -12.57 6.58 11.69
N VAL A 73 -11.54 5.81 12.03
CA VAL A 73 -10.48 5.43 11.08
C VAL A 73 -11.05 4.58 9.95
N ILE A 74 -11.92 3.61 10.24
CA ILE A 74 -12.57 2.77 9.22
C ILE A 74 -13.41 3.63 8.27
N ASP A 75 -14.23 4.52 8.82
CA ASP A 75 -15.09 5.41 8.04
C ASP A 75 -14.27 6.37 7.17
N ASN A 76 -13.18 6.93 7.73
CA ASN A 76 -12.24 7.77 6.98
C ASN A 76 -11.57 7.01 5.83
N VAL A 77 -11.05 5.80 6.09
CA VAL A 77 -10.43 4.98 5.04
C VAL A 77 -11.42 4.60 3.95
N LYS A 78 -12.64 4.18 4.32
CA LYS A 78 -13.69 3.84 3.35
C LYS A 78 -14.08 5.04 2.49
N TRP A 79 -14.24 6.22 3.09
CA TRP A 79 -14.49 7.46 2.36
C TRP A 79 -13.35 7.77 1.40
N GLN A 80 -12.10 7.78 1.86
CA GLN A 80 -10.95 8.07 1.00
C GLN A 80 -10.84 7.10 -0.17
N MET A 81 -11.08 5.81 0.06
CA MET A 81 -11.05 4.79 -0.99
C MET A 81 -12.25 4.90 -1.95
N GLY A 82 -13.43 5.24 -1.45
CA GLY A 82 -14.63 5.50 -2.26
C GLY A 82 -14.44 6.68 -3.22
N GLU A 83 -13.77 7.73 -2.76
CA GLU A 83 -13.41 8.90 -3.56
C GLU A 83 -12.12 8.71 -4.41
N ASN A 84 -11.57 7.49 -4.46
CA ASN A 84 -10.31 7.18 -5.16
C ASN A 84 -9.14 8.11 -4.77
N ARG A 85 -9.12 8.58 -3.52
CA ARG A 85 -8.03 9.39 -2.97
C ARG A 85 -6.80 8.52 -2.79
N LYS A 86 -5.62 9.08 -3.06
CA LYS A 86 -4.32 8.36 -3.01
C LYS A 86 -3.31 9.08 -2.12
N THR A 87 -3.78 9.55 -0.98
CA THR A 87 -2.98 10.31 0.00
C THR A 87 -1.87 9.43 0.60
N THR A 88 -0.85 10.09 1.12
CA THR A 88 0.33 9.41 1.67
C THR A 88 -0.04 8.63 2.93
N GLU A 89 -0.91 9.20 3.76
CA GLU A 89 -1.36 8.69 5.04
C GLU A 89 -2.25 7.45 4.86
N LEU A 90 -3.16 7.48 3.87
CA LEU A 90 -3.94 6.30 3.50
C LEU A 90 -3.03 5.14 3.06
N LYS A 91 -2.06 5.43 2.18
CA LYS A 91 -1.13 4.41 1.67
C LYS A 91 -0.26 3.82 2.79
N ALA A 92 0.09 4.61 3.80
CA ALA A 92 0.86 4.13 4.95
C ALA A 92 0.08 3.05 5.72
N LEU A 93 -1.18 3.31 6.07
CA LEU A 93 -2.01 2.31 6.77
C LEU A 93 -2.28 1.07 5.91
N GLN A 94 -2.57 1.27 4.61
CA GLN A 94 -2.73 0.15 3.66
C GLN A 94 -1.47 -0.72 3.60
N GLY A 95 -0.28 -0.10 3.61
CA GLY A 95 0.99 -0.80 3.62
C GLY A 95 1.18 -1.70 4.84
N LEU A 96 0.75 -1.24 6.02
CA LEU A 96 0.80 -2.05 7.26
C LEU A 96 -0.15 -3.24 7.22
N ILE A 97 -1.38 -3.03 6.74
CA ILE A 97 -2.39 -4.10 6.57
C ILE A 97 -1.88 -5.15 5.59
N TRP A 98 -1.37 -4.72 4.43
CA TRP A 98 -0.83 -5.65 3.45
C TRP A 98 0.39 -6.40 3.96
N LYS A 99 1.29 -5.73 4.69
CA LYS A 99 2.47 -6.37 5.28
C LYS A 99 2.06 -7.58 6.13
N GLU A 100 1.14 -7.39 7.06
CA GLU A 100 0.66 -8.49 7.91
C GLU A 100 0.04 -9.61 7.07
N ALA A 101 -0.77 -9.27 6.07
CA ALA A 101 -1.44 -10.25 5.22
C ALA A 101 -0.47 -11.06 4.35
N PHE A 102 0.61 -10.45 3.85
CA PHE A 102 1.66 -11.14 3.11
C PHE A 102 2.48 -12.03 4.04
N GLU A 103 2.85 -11.52 5.23
CA GLU A 103 3.60 -12.27 6.24
C GLU A 103 2.80 -13.47 6.79
N SER A 104 1.47 -13.34 6.91
CA SER A 104 0.57 -14.43 7.31
C SER A 104 0.21 -15.40 6.17
N SER A 105 0.67 -15.13 4.94
CA SER A 105 0.32 -15.87 3.73
C SER A 105 -1.17 -15.86 3.37
N GLU A 106 -1.96 -14.94 3.93
CA GLU A 106 -3.36 -14.72 3.55
C GLU A 106 -3.49 -14.13 2.14
N ILE A 107 -2.50 -13.34 1.74
CA ILE A 107 -2.34 -12.85 0.37
C ILE A 107 -0.97 -13.25 -0.16
N LYS A 108 -0.90 -13.49 -1.48
CA LYS A 108 0.35 -13.73 -2.20
C LYS A 108 0.47 -12.78 -3.36
N GLY A 109 1.71 -12.46 -3.72
CA GLY A 109 2.01 -11.70 -4.92
C GLY A 109 1.72 -12.57 -6.14
N GLU A 110 0.63 -12.30 -6.84
CA GLU A 110 0.29 -13.04 -8.04
C GLU A 110 1.13 -12.53 -9.22
N LEU A 111 2.08 -13.34 -9.66
CA LEU A 111 2.85 -13.14 -10.88
C LEU A 111 2.39 -14.13 -11.96
N PHE A 112 2.35 -13.67 -13.20
CA PHE A 112 2.16 -14.56 -14.35
C PHE A 112 3.32 -15.57 -14.41
N GLU A 113 3.03 -16.80 -14.83
CA GLU A 113 3.94 -17.94 -14.76
C GLU A 113 5.31 -17.69 -15.43
N ASP A 114 5.35 -16.83 -16.45
CA ASP A 114 6.55 -16.46 -17.20
C ASP A 114 7.41 -15.37 -16.52
N VAL A 115 6.85 -14.60 -15.59
CA VAL A 115 7.52 -13.44 -14.99
C VAL A 115 8.71 -13.84 -14.13
N GLY A 116 8.55 -14.74 -13.17
CA GLY A 116 9.65 -15.15 -12.28
C GLY A 116 10.82 -15.79 -13.04
N PRO A 117 10.59 -16.78 -13.94
CA PRO A 117 11.63 -17.34 -14.79
C PRO A 117 12.34 -16.29 -15.64
N MET A 118 11.60 -15.39 -16.28
CA MET A 118 12.19 -14.32 -17.10
C MET A 118 13.07 -13.38 -16.27
N LEU A 119 12.60 -12.95 -15.10
CA LEU A 119 13.35 -12.06 -14.21
C LEU A 119 14.67 -12.70 -13.75
N LYS A 120 14.65 -13.99 -13.39
CA LYS A 120 15.86 -14.73 -13.00
C LYS A 120 16.86 -14.86 -14.14
N MET A 121 16.40 -15.28 -15.32
CA MET A 121 17.23 -15.40 -16.52
C MET A 121 17.91 -14.06 -16.88
N LEU A 122 17.15 -12.96 -16.91
CA LEU A 122 17.71 -11.65 -17.21
C LEU A 122 18.72 -11.18 -16.16
N ALA A 123 18.49 -11.49 -14.88
CA ALA A 123 19.44 -11.17 -13.83
C ALA A 123 20.75 -11.96 -13.98
N GLU A 124 20.68 -13.25 -14.33
CA GLU A 124 21.85 -14.12 -14.62
C GLU A 124 22.65 -13.64 -15.84
N GLU A 125 21.98 -13.10 -16.86
CA GLU A 125 22.62 -12.48 -18.02
C GLU A 125 23.23 -11.09 -17.72
N GLY A 126 23.11 -10.60 -16.48
CA GLY A 126 23.72 -9.34 -16.02
C GLY A 126 22.91 -8.09 -16.34
N PHE A 127 21.63 -8.23 -16.68
CA PHE A 127 20.76 -7.07 -16.91
C PHE A 127 20.36 -6.39 -15.59
N LYS A 128 20.25 -5.06 -15.64
CA LYS A 128 19.64 -4.29 -14.57
C LYS A 128 18.14 -4.21 -14.79
N LEU A 129 17.38 -4.69 -13.81
CA LEU A 129 15.93 -4.79 -13.88
C LEU A 129 15.28 -3.67 -13.07
N TYR A 130 14.28 -3.02 -13.66
CA TYR A 130 13.55 -1.93 -13.02
C TYR A 130 12.04 -2.20 -13.06
N VAL A 131 11.38 -1.96 -11.94
CA VAL A 131 9.93 -2.06 -11.80
C VAL A 131 9.36 -0.66 -11.64
N PHE A 132 8.38 -0.34 -12.48
CA PHE A 132 7.67 0.92 -12.44
C PHE A 132 6.21 0.64 -12.11
N SER A 133 5.74 1.11 -10.95
CA SER A 133 4.35 0.91 -10.51
C SER A 133 3.80 2.11 -9.76
N SER A 134 2.48 2.31 -9.77
CA SER A 134 1.83 3.33 -8.92
C SER A 134 1.76 2.92 -7.44
N ALA A 135 2.04 1.63 -7.16
CA ALA A 135 2.16 1.09 -5.81
C ALA A 135 3.41 1.64 -5.09
N SER A 136 3.34 1.71 -3.77
CA SER A 136 4.48 2.11 -2.94
C SER A 136 5.66 1.14 -3.10
N ILE A 137 6.90 1.60 -2.90
CA ILE A 137 8.09 0.73 -2.92
C ILE A 137 7.94 -0.43 -1.94
N GLN A 138 7.36 -0.18 -0.76
CA GLN A 138 7.12 -1.22 0.24
C GLN A 138 6.15 -2.29 -0.28
N SER A 139 5.03 -1.88 -0.90
CA SER A 139 4.06 -2.80 -1.51
C SER A 139 4.70 -3.61 -2.64
N GLN A 140 5.55 -2.98 -3.45
CA GLN A 140 6.29 -3.66 -4.52
C GLN A 140 7.22 -4.73 -3.93
N LYS A 141 8.00 -4.42 -2.87
CA LYS A 141 8.85 -5.40 -2.18
C LYS A 141 8.05 -6.59 -1.67
N LEU A 142 6.93 -6.33 -0.98
CA LEU A 142 6.09 -7.38 -0.41
C LEU A 142 5.57 -8.34 -1.51
N LEU A 143 5.14 -7.82 -2.66
CA LEU A 143 4.68 -8.66 -3.76
C LEU A 143 5.76 -9.62 -4.26
N PHE A 144 6.99 -9.15 -4.47
CA PHE A 144 8.07 -10.01 -4.96
C PHE A 144 8.57 -10.97 -3.89
N SER A 145 8.62 -10.55 -2.62
CA SER A 145 9.10 -11.41 -1.53
C SER A 145 8.12 -12.52 -1.15
N TYR A 146 6.81 -12.29 -1.33
CA TYR A 146 5.76 -13.24 -0.99
C TYR A 146 4.97 -13.68 -2.24
N SER A 147 5.66 -13.88 -3.35
CA SER A 147 5.00 -14.22 -4.62
C SER A 147 4.52 -15.67 -4.68
N ASN A 148 3.59 -15.96 -5.60
CA ASN A 148 3.18 -17.32 -5.96
C ASN A 148 4.30 -18.16 -6.58
N GLN A 149 5.45 -17.56 -6.91
CA GLN A 149 6.63 -18.21 -7.47
C GLN A 149 7.81 -18.24 -6.49
N GLY A 150 7.54 -18.01 -5.20
CA GLY A 150 8.54 -17.95 -4.13
C GLY A 150 9.05 -16.52 -3.90
N ASP A 151 10.07 -16.42 -3.05
CA ASP A 151 10.74 -15.16 -2.78
C ASP A 151 11.64 -14.78 -3.96
N LEU A 152 11.42 -13.59 -4.54
CA LEU A 152 12.20 -13.02 -5.64
C LEU A 152 13.07 -11.84 -5.19
N SER A 153 13.33 -11.69 -3.89
CA SER A 153 14.19 -10.64 -3.35
C SER A 153 15.67 -10.79 -3.71
N ASP A 154 16.08 -11.98 -4.14
CA ASP A 154 17.41 -12.29 -4.70
C ASP A 154 17.60 -11.75 -6.12
N VAL A 155 16.50 -11.58 -6.86
CA VAL A 155 16.50 -10.84 -8.13
C VAL A 155 16.70 -9.36 -7.79
N SER A 156 17.82 -8.78 -8.23
CA SER A 156 18.19 -7.38 -7.97
C SER A 156 17.28 -6.39 -8.72
N LEU A 157 16.03 -6.27 -8.27
CA LEU A 157 15.00 -5.41 -8.81
C LEU A 157 15.14 -3.99 -8.26
N THR A 158 15.27 -3.01 -9.14
CA THR A 158 15.21 -1.60 -8.77
C THR A 158 13.77 -1.10 -8.87
N LEU A 159 13.14 -0.84 -7.72
CA LEU A 159 11.72 -0.48 -7.61
C LEU A 159 11.52 1.03 -7.68
N GLN A 160 10.58 1.49 -8.51
CA GLN A 160 10.25 2.91 -8.71
C GLN A 160 8.74 3.17 -8.66
N VAL A 161 8.35 4.33 -8.11
CA VAL A 161 6.96 4.77 -8.04
C VAL A 161 6.63 5.66 -9.25
N LEU A 162 5.62 5.29 -10.03
CA LEU A 162 5.22 5.95 -11.29
C LEU A 162 4.61 7.35 -11.11
N SER A 163 4.29 7.80 -9.89
CA SER A 163 3.70 9.13 -9.66
C SER A 163 4.58 10.27 -10.17
N TYR A 164 5.90 10.06 -10.28
CA TYR A 164 6.83 11.06 -10.81
C TYR A 164 6.92 11.10 -12.35
N PHE A 165 6.48 10.05 -13.05
CA PHE A 165 6.67 9.97 -14.50
C PHE A 165 5.53 10.62 -15.30
N ILE A 166 4.28 10.51 -14.82
CA ILE A 166 3.11 11.04 -15.56
C ILE A 166 3.07 12.57 -15.54
N GLU A 167 3.48 13.23 -14.46
CA GLU A 167 3.50 14.70 -14.40
C GLU A 167 4.57 15.35 -15.29
N SER A 168 5.67 14.64 -15.60
CA SER A 168 6.73 15.15 -16.49
C SER A 168 6.50 14.84 -17.97
N ALA A 169 5.70 13.82 -18.29
CA ALA A 169 5.38 13.43 -19.67
C ALA A 169 4.15 14.17 -20.24
N LEU A 170 3.44 14.93 -19.41
CA LEU A 170 2.27 15.76 -19.78
C LEU A 170 2.55 17.27 -19.76
N LYS A 171 3.82 17.68 -19.71
CA LYS A 171 4.28 19.05 -19.97
C LYS A 171 5.21 19.07 -21.18
#